data_AF-A0A0C9ZTG8-F1
#
_entry.id   AF-A0A0C9ZTG8-F1
#
_cell.length_a   1.000
_cell.length_b   1.000
_cell.length_c   1.000
_cell.angle_alpha   90.00
_cell.angle_beta   90.00
_cell.angle_gamma   90.00
#
_symmetry.space_group_name_H-M   'P 1'
#
loop_
_entity.id
_entity.type
_entity.pdbx_description
1 polymer ?
#
loop_
_entity_poly.entity_id
_entity_poly.type
_entity_poly.pdbx_seq_one_letter_code
_entity_poly.pdbx_strand_id
1 'polypeptide(L)'
;MALLHYLSYVGSIAAFLFMTLSLASGLLYISELIEEYSRSAKLIGQRGTYLVIALHALLYMFDSFPLPQILFSILCHAVYLQNFSSTWPLISLSSFSFMASCILAVANHFTWFLYFSRVSREVRHSYSRHRGPVTEAPGFADIAT
;
A
#
# COMPACT_ATOMS: atom_id res chain seq x y z
N MET A 1 12.50 11.17 34.76
CA MET A 1 12.83 10.28 33.63
C MET A 1 12.02 8.99 33.62
N ALA A 2 11.94 8.23 34.71
CA ALA A 2 11.18 6.96 34.76
C ALA A 2 9.66 7.11 34.52
N LEU A 3 9.00 8.13 35.12
CA LEU A 3 7.56 8.36 34.98
C LEU A 3 7.13 8.55 33.51
N LEU A 4 7.88 9.35 32.74
CA LEU A 4 7.62 9.57 31.31
C LEU A 4 7.78 8.28 30.49
N HIS A 5 8.72 7.41 30.86
CA HIS A 5 8.89 6.10 30.19
C HIS A 5 7.70 5.19 30.46
N TYR A 6 7.24 5.08 31.71
CA TYR A 6 6.04 4.29 32.04
C TYR A 6 4.79 4.82 31.33
N LEU A 7 4.58 6.15 31.31
CA LEU A 7 3.49 6.78 30.56
C LEU A 7 3.59 6.49 29.05
N SER A 8 4.80 6.51 28.48
CA SER A 8 5.01 6.17 27.07
C SER A 8 4.68 4.70 26.76
N TYR A 9 5.04 3.76 27.65
CA TYR A 9 4.70 2.35 27.47
C TYR A 9 3.19 2.10 27.58
N VAL A 10 2.52 2.73 28.56
CA VAL A 10 1.06 2.63 28.70
C VAL A 10 0.36 3.26 27.50
N GLY A 11 0.84 4.44 27.06
CA GLY A 11 0.29 5.14 25.90
C GLY A 11 0.46 4.36 24.60
N SER A 12 1.60 3.70 24.38
CA SER A 12 1.82 2.89 23.17
C SER A 12 0.94 1.64 23.15
N ILE A 13 0.76 0.97 24.30
CA ILE A 13 -0.16 -0.16 24.42
C ILE A 13 -1.60 0.28 24.17
N ALA A 14 -2.02 1.38 24.80
CA ALA A 14 -3.37 1.93 24.61
C ALA A 14 -3.63 2.32 23.15
N ALA A 15 -2.66 2.99 22.51
CA ALA A 15 -2.76 3.37 21.10
C ALA A 15 -2.84 2.13 20.20
N PHE A 16 -2.03 1.10 20.45
CA PHE A 16 -2.07 -0.15 19.69
C PHE A 16 -3.42 -0.87 19.83
N LEU A 17 -3.94 -0.97 21.05
CA LEU A 17 -5.25 -1.58 21.30
C LEU A 17 -6.38 -0.78 20.65
N PHE A 18 -6.38 0.54 20.80
CA PHE A 18 -7.38 1.41 20.20
C PHE A 18 -7.36 1.32 18.67
N MET A 19 -6.17 1.33 18.05
CA MET A 19 -6.03 1.15 16.60
C MET A 19 -6.59 -0.20 16.17
N THR A 20 -6.21 -1.28 16.85
CA THR A 20 -6.67 -2.64 16.54
C THR A 20 -8.20 -2.76 16.67
N LEU A 21 -8.79 -2.21 17.73
CA LEU A 21 -10.24 -2.19 17.93
C LEU A 21 -10.95 -1.35 16.85
N SER A 22 -10.38 -0.19 16.50
CA SER A 22 -10.92 0.65 15.44
C SER A 22 -10.92 -0.08 14.09
N LEU A 23 -9.82 -0.74 13.72
CA LEU A 23 -9.78 -1.59 12.53
C LEU A 23 -10.80 -2.72 12.63
N ALA A 24 -10.84 -3.46 13.72
CA ALA A 24 -11.79 -4.56 13.91
C ALA A 24 -13.25 -4.10 13.73
N SER A 25 -13.63 -2.97 14.33
CA SER A 25 -14.97 -2.40 14.16
C SER A 25 -15.26 -1.96 12.72
N GLY A 26 -14.28 -1.37 12.02
CA GLY A 26 -14.43 -0.97 10.64
C GLY A 26 -14.59 -2.15 9.69
N LEU A 27 -13.80 -3.21 9.87
CA LEU A 27 -13.92 -4.44 9.08
C LEU A 27 -15.26 -5.15 9.34
N LEU A 28 -15.73 -5.17 10.59
CA LEU A 28 -17.03 -5.75 10.94
C LEU A 28 -18.17 -5.00 10.25
N TYR A 29 -18.16 -3.67 10.30
CA TYR A 29 -19.15 -2.83 9.61
C TYR A 29 -19.14 -3.08 8.09
N ILE A 30 -17.97 -3.18 7.48
CA ILE A 30 -17.85 -3.49 6.05
C ILE A 30 -18.41 -4.90 5.75
N SER A 31 -18.19 -5.89 6.61
CA SER A 31 -18.73 -7.24 6.44
C SER A 31 -20.25 -7.25 6.43
N GLU A 32 -20.88 -6.56 7.38
CA GLU A 32 -22.34 -6.43 7.45
C GLU A 32 -22.90 -5.73 6.20
N LEU A 33 -22.23 -4.67 5.74
CA LEU A 33 -22.61 -3.96 4.51
C LEU A 33 -22.53 -4.86 3.27
N ILE A 34 -21.55 -5.76 3.20
CA ILE A 34 -21.40 -6.73 2.10
C ILE A 34 -22.50 -7.80 2.16
N GLU A 35 -22.86 -8.24 3.36
CA GLU A 35 -23.92 -9.23 3.57
C GLU A 35 -25.28 -8.67 3.14
N GLU A 36 -25.61 -7.44 3.54
CA GLU A 36 -26.89 -6.81 3.22
C GLU A 36 -26.96 -6.27 1.79
N TYR A 37 -25.91 -5.60 1.30
CA TYR A 37 -25.88 -4.94 -0.02
C TYR A 37 -24.98 -5.65 -1.01
N SER A 38 -25.27 -6.92 -1.13
CA SER A 38 -24.43 -7.90 -1.79
C SER A 38 -24.22 -7.57 -3.30
N ARG A 39 -25.29 -7.17 -4.01
CA ARG A 39 -25.18 -6.69 -5.40
C ARG A 39 -24.39 -5.38 -5.57
N SER A 40 -24.55 -4.43 -4.65
CA SER A 40 -23.86 -3.14 -4.71
C SER A 40 -22.37 -3.28 -4.42
N ALA A 41 -22.01 -4.15 -3.46
CA ALA A 41 -20.63 -4.49 -3.15
C ALA A 41 -19.89 -5.05 -4.38
N LYS A 42 -20.55 -5.93 -5.14
CA LYS A 42 -20.01 -6.45 -6.41
C LYS A 42 -19.73 -5.33 -7.42
N LEU A 43 -20.67 -4.40 -7.59
CA LEU A 43 -20.53 -3.30 -8.56
C LEU A 43 -19.43 -2.33 -8.15
N ILE A 44 -19.33 -1.99 -6.86
CA ILE A 44 -18.30 -1.12 -6.31
C ILE A 44 -16.91 -1.76 -6.46
N GLY A 45 -16.79 -3.06 -6.19
CA GLY A 45 -15.56 -3.81 -6.41
C GLY A 45 -15.11 -3.75 -7.87
N GLN A 46 -16.01 -4.03 -8.81
CA GLN A 46 -15.71 -3.95 -10.25
C GLN A 46 -15.30 -2.53 -10.67
N ARG A 47 -16.07 -1.50 -10.26
CA ARG A 47 -15.75 -0.10 -10.57
C ARG A 47 -14.43 0.33 -9.96
N GLY A 48 -14.12 -0.12 -8.75
CA GLY A 48 -12.84 0.12 -8.08
C GLY A 48 -11.68 -0.48 -8.88
N THR A 49 -11.78 -1.73 -9.33
CA THR A 49 -10.77 -2.35 -10.19
C THR A 49 -10.59 -1.56 -11.50
N TYR A 50 -11.67 -1.14 -12.16
CA TYR A 50 -11.57 -0.30 -13.36
C TYR A 50 -10.92 1.05 -13.10
N LEU A 51 -11.21 1.68 -11.96
CA LEU A 51 -10.58 2.95 -11.57
C LEU A 51 -9.08 2.77 -11.32
N VAL A 52 -8.64 1.67 -10.72
CA VAL A 52 -7.21 1.38 -10.54
C VAL A 52 -6.52 1.11 -11.88
N ILE A 53 -7.17 0.41 -12.82
CA ILE A 53 -6.67 0.24 -14.19
C ILE A 53 -6.54 1.61 -14.88
N ALA A 54 -7.56 2.47 -14.76
CA ALA A 54 -7.55 3.81 -15.34
C ALA A 54 -6.43 4.69 -14.73
N LEU A 55 -6.23 4.61 -13.40
CA LEU A 55 -5.12 5.29 -12.73
C LEU A 55 -3.76 4.78 -13.20
N HIS A 56 -3.59 3.47 -13.44
CA HIS A 56 -2.36 2.93 -14.03
C HIS A 56 -2.12 3.46 -15.46
N ALA A 57 -3.18 3.55 -16.27
CA ALA A 57 -3.09 4.13 -17.61
C ALA A 57 -2.74 5.62 -17.57
N LEU A 58 -3.31 6.38 -16.64
CA LEU A 58 -2.96 7.79 -16.42
C LEU A 58 -1.50 7.93 -15.96
N LEU A 59 -1.05 7.13 -15.00
CA LEU A 59 0.36 7.15 -14.55
C LEU A 59 1.33 6.85 -15.69
N TYR A 60 0.99 5.92 -16.58
CA TYR A 60 1.79 5.64 -17.76
C TYR A 60 1.90 6.85 -18.71
N MET A 61 0.78 7.54 -18.95
CA MET A 61 0.73 8.71 -19.83
C MET A 61 1.48 9.92 -19.28
N PHE A 62 1.45 10.14 -17.96
CA PHE A 62 2.06 11.32 -17.35
C PHE A 62 3.55 11.14 -17.00
N ASP A 63 4.01 9.93 -16.67
CA ASP A 63 5.26 9.79 -15.93
C ASP A 63 6.24 8.74 -16.52
N SER A 64 6.02 8.30 -17.78
CA SER A 64 6.94 7.44 -18.56
C SER A 64 7.53 6.26 -17.78
N PHE A 65 6.73 5.66 -16.89
CA PHE A 65 7.17 4.55 -16.04
C PHE A 65 7.54 3.30 -16.86
N PRO A 66 8.44 2.44 -16.36
CA PRO A 66 8.85 1.22 -17.04
C PRO A 66 7.66 0.31 -17.37
N LEU A 67 7.47 0.08 -18.67
CA LEU A 67 6.49 -0.83 -19.28
C LEU A 67 6.29 -2.20 -18.58
N PRO A 68 7.32 -2.92 -18.10
CA PRO A 68 7.12 -4.22 -17.46
C PRO A 68 6.29 -4.16 -16.16
N GLN A 69 6.44 -3.10 -15.35
CA GLN A 69 5.64 -2.93 -14.12
C GLN A 69 4.15 -2.72 -14.43
N ILE A 70 3.87 -1.95 -15.48
CA ILE A 70 2.50 -1.61 -15.88
C ILE A 70 1.82 -2.83 -16.51
N LEU A 71 2.53 -3.59 -17.35
CA LEU A 71 2.00 -4.81 -17.95
C LEU A 71 1.69 -5.88 -16.90
N PHE A 72 2.55 -6.02 -15.87
CA PHE A 72 2.29 -6.90 -14.74
C PHE A 72 1.06 -6.46 -13.94
N SER A 73 0.92 -5.16 -13.66
CA SER A 73 -0.26 -4.63 -12.96
C SER A 73 -1.55 -4.82 -13.75
N ILE A 74 -1.53 -4.60 -15.07
CA ILE A 74 -2.69 -4.81 -15.94
C ILE A 74 -3.07 -6.30 -16.00
N LEU A 75 -2.10 -7.21 -16.11
CA LEU A 75 -2.34 -8.65 -16.03
C LEU A 75 -2.97 -9.03 -14.68
N CYS A 76 -2.48 -8.47 -13.58
CA CYS A 76 -3.05 -8.70 -12.26
C CYS A 76 -4.51 -8.25 -12.19
N HIS A 77 -4.85 -7.10 -12.76
CA HIS A 77 -6.21 -6.59 -12.79
C HIS A 77 -7.13 -7.37 -13.74
N ALA A 78 -6.61 -7.88 -14.86
CA ALA A 78 -7.36 -8.73 -15.79
C ALA A 78 -7.73 -10.09 -15.16
N VAL A 79 -6.81 -10.70 -14.41
CA VAL A 79 -7.07 -11.91 -13.62
C VAL A 79 -8.08 -11.63 -12.50
N TYR A 80 -8.02 -10.46 -11.88
CA TYR A 80 -9.00 -10.02 -10.87
C TYR A 80 -10.40 -9.85 -11.45
N LEU A 81 -10.51 -9.32 -12.67
CA LEU A 81 -11.78 -9.11 -13.36
C LEU A 81 -12.45 -10.43 -13.77
N GLN A 82 -11.66 -11.44 -14.17
CA GLN A 82 -12.16 -12.79 -14.46
C GLN A 82 -12.73 -13.50 -13.22
N ASN A 83 -12.24 -13.17 -12.01
CA ASN A 83 -12.68 -13.80 -10.76
C ASN A 83 -14.10 -13.39 -10.31
N PHE A 84 -14.59 -12.20 -10.72
CA PHE A 84 -15.89 -11.67 -10.27
C PHE A 84 -17.11 -12.25 -11.03
N SER A 85 -16.90 -13.04 -12.09
CA SER A 85 -18.00 -13.37 -13.02
C SER A 85 -18.85 -14.57 -12.59
N SER A 86 -18.31 -15.58 -11.90
CA SER A 86 -19.00 -16.89 -11.84
C SER A 86 -19.75 -17.21 -10.55
N THR A 87 -19.35 -16.69 -9.38
CA THR A 87 -19.96 -17.12 -8.10
C THR A 87 -19.88 -16.02 -7.05
N TRP A 88 -20.95 -15.24 -6.90
CA TRP A 88 -21.08 -14.18 -5.90
C TRP A 88 -22.46 -14.38 -5.26
N PRO A 89 -22.63 -14.57 -3.92
CA PRO A 89 -21.80 -14.15 -2.77
C PRO A 89 -20.93 -15.24 -2.11
N LEU A 90 -20.96 -16.48 -2.59
CA LEU A 90 -20.12 -17.57 -2.05
C LEU A 90 -18.72 -17.52 -2.68
N ILE A 91 -17.86 -16.64 -2.18
CA ILE A 91 -16.43 -16.68 -2.50
C ILE A 91 -15.82 -17.86 -1.77
N SER A 92 -15.59 -18.97 -2.49
CA SER A 92 -14.76 -20.05 -1.98
C SER A 92 -13.34 -19.52 -1.80
N LEU A 93 -12.92 -19.33 -0.55
CA LEU A 93 -11.55 -18.96 -0.16
C LEU A 93 -10.48 -19.93 -0.70
N SER A 94 -10.90 -21.13 -1.15
CA SER A 94 -10.06 -22.17 -1.76
C SER A 94 -10.04 -22.13 -3.30
N SER A 95 -10.62 -21.12 -3.94
CA SER A 95 -10.49 -20.96 -5.40
C SER A 95 -9.05 -20.55 -5.74
N PHE A 96 -8.41 -21.31 -6.63
CA PHE A 96 -7.05 -21.02 -7.13
C PHE A 96 -6.91 -19.58 -7.63
N SER A 97 -7.97 -19.01 -8.23
CA SER A 97 -8.00 -17.61 -8.68
C SER A 97 -7.97 -16.59 -7.54
N PHE A 98 -8.59 -16.87 -6.39
CA PHE A 98 -8.52 -15.97 -5.23
C PHE A 98 -7.11 -15.96 -4.64
N MET A 99 -6.51 -17.14 -4.46
CA MET A 99 -5.14 -17.26 -3.96
C MET A 99 -4.14 -16.62 -4.94
N ALA A 100 -4.30 -16.86 -6.24
CA ALA A 100 -3.51 -16.20 -7.27
C ALA A 100 -3.67 -14.68 -7.20
N SER A 101 -4.89 -14.15 -7.05
CA SER A 101 -5.12 -12.70 -6.93
C SER A 101 -4.43 -12.07 -5.72
N CYS A 102 -4.40 -12.77 -4.58
CA CYS A 102 -3.75 -12.32 -3.36
C CYS A 102 -2.21 -12.29 -3.53
N ILE A 103 -1.64 -13.35 -4.09
CA ILE A 103 -0.20 -13.44 -4.41
C ILE A 103 0.19 -12.33 -5.39
N LEU A 104 -0.61 -12.11 -6.43
CA LEU A 104 -0.39 -11.08 -7.44
C LEU A 104 -0.47 -9.67 -6.84
N ALA A 105 -1.41 -9.40 -5.94
CA ALA A 105 -1.51 -8.12 -5.25
C ALA A 105 -0.27 -7.83 -4.38
N VAL A 106 0.18 -8.84 -3.63
CA VAL A 106 1.39 -8.76 -2.80
C VAL A 106 2.64 -8.56 -3.67
N ALA A 107 2.79 -9.37 -4.72
CA ALA A 107 3.90 -9.24 -5.67
C ALA A 107 3.93 -7.86 -6.31
N ASN A 108 2.78 -7.34 -6.76
CA ASN A 108 2.67 -6.00 -7.32
C ASN A 108 3.12 -4.93 -6.30
N HIS A 109 2.67 -5.00 -5.05
CA HIS A 109 3.10 -4.07 -4.00
C HIS A 109 4.63 -4.10 -3.82
N PHE A 110 5.24 -5.28 -3.73
CA PHE A 110 6.69 -5.41 -3.60
C PHE A 110 7.44 -4.89 -4.82
N THR A 111 6.97 -5.17 -6.04
CA THR A 111 7.59 -4.67 -7.26
C THR A 111 7.60 -3.13 -7.30
N TRP A 112 6.51 -2.50 -6.90
CA TRP A 112 6.43 -1.03 -6.80
C TRP A 112 7.28 -0.48 -5.66
N PHE A 113 7.27 -1.11 -4.49
CA PHE A 113 8.12 -0.72 -3.37
C PHE A 113 9.61 -0.79 -3.72
N LEU A 114 10.03 -1.85 -4.43
CA LEU A 114 11.40 -2.00 -4.92
C LEU A 114 11.75 -0.94 -5.97
N TYR A 115 10.82 -0.58 -6.85
CA TYR A 115 11.04 0.52 -7.81
C TYR A 115 11.20 1.86 -7.10
N PHE A 116 10.24 2.25 -6.24
CA PHE A 116 10.28 3.53 -5.54
C PHE A 116 11.46 3.64 -4.57
N SER A 117 11.86 2.54 -3.92
CA SER A 117 13.06 2.52 -3.09
C SER A 117 14.34 2.71 -3.91
N ARG A 118 14.43 2.17 -5.13
CA ARG A 118 15.56 2.43 -6.05
C ARG A 118 15.59 3.89 -6.49
N VAL A 119 14.46 4.43 -6.95
CA VAL A 119 14.36 5.86 -7.34
C VAL A 119 14.73 6.78 -6.18
N SER A 120 14.19 6.52 -4.98
CA SER A 120 14.50 7.31 -3.78
C SER A 120 15.98 7.25 -3.40
N ARG A 121 16.62 6.08 -3.56
CA ARG A 121 18.07 5.92 -3.34
C ARG A 121 18.88 6.67 -4.39
N GLU A 122 18.49 6.61 -5.65
CA GLU A 122 19.19 7.29 -6.73
C GLU A 122 19.12 8.81 -6.59
N VAL A 123 17.95 9.36 -6.26
CA VAL A 123 17.79 10.79 -5.93
C VAL A 123 18.69 11.17 -4.76
N ARG A 124 18.75 10.35 -3.70
CA ARG A 124 19.61 10.61 -2.54
C ARG A 124 21.10 10.56 -2.87
N HIS A 125 21.52 9.61 -3.70
CA HIS A 125 22.91 9.53 -4.17
C HIS A 125 23.27 10.72 -5.06
N SER A 126 22.38 11.14 -5.96
CA SER A 126 22.57 12.32 -6.80
C SER A 126 22.65 13.60 -5.97
N TYR A 127 21.80 13.76 -4.95
CA TYR A 127 21.91 14.86 -3.98
C TYR A 127 23.23 14.85 -3.21
N SER A 128 23.68 13.68 -2.76
CA SER A 128 24.96 13.54 -2.05
C SER A 128 26.18 13.74 -2.94
N ARG A 129 26.05 13.55 -4.26
CA ARG A 129 27.14 13.73 -5.23
C ARG A 129 27.24 15.17 -5.72
N HIS A 130 26.10 15.88 -5.77
CA HIS A 130 26.03 17.29 -6.16
C HIS A 130 26.30 18.24 -4.99
N ARG A 131 25.97 17.83 -3.76
CA ARG A 131 26.51 18.44 -2.54
C ARG A 131 27.96 17.97 -2.44
N GLY A 132 28.91 18.81 -2.88
CA GLY A 132 30.35 18.56 -2.70
C GLY A 132 30.69 18.18 -1.25
N PRO A 133 31.92 17.68 -0.97
CA PRO A 133 32.30 17.15 0.33
C PRO A 133 31.85 18.14 1.41
N VAL A 134 31.01 17.66 2.32
CA VAL A 134 30.49 18.46 3.42
C VAL A 134 31.69 18.88 4.24
N THR A 135 32.17 20.10 4.03
CA THR A 135 33.04 20.77 5.00
C THR A 135 32.28 20.68 6.32
N GLU A 136 32.91 20.04 7.30
CA GLU A 136 32.36 19.75 8.61
C GLU A 136 31.53 20.95 9.08
N ALA A 137 30.20 20.79 9.12
CA ALA A 137 29.37 21.79 9.76
C ALA A 137 29.75 21.75 11.24
N PRO A 138 30.26 22.86 11.82
CA PRO A 138 30.73 22.87 13.20
C PRO A 138 29.62 22.32 14.10
N GLY A 139 29.98 21.36 14.94
CA GLY A 139 29.03 20.74 15.85
C GLY A 139 28.48 21.79 16.80
N PHE A 140 27.26 21.58 17.32
CA PHE A 140 26.66 22.49 18.30
C PHE A 140 27.58 22.82 19.51
N ALA A 141 28.58 21.98 19.78
CA ALA A 141 29.62 22.21 20.78
C ALA A 141 30.61 23.34 20.41
N ASP A 142 30.91 23.55 19.13
CA ASP A 142 31.87 24.57 18.66
C ASP A 142 31.26 25.98 18.58
N ILE A 143 29.93 26.09 18.64
CA ILE A 143 29.19 27.36 18.55
C ILE A 143 29.01 28.00 19.95
N ALA A 144 29.33 27.26 21.01
CA ALA A 144 29.04 27.62 22.40
C ALA A 144 30.27 28.05 23.23
N THR A 145 31.43 28.23 22.60
CA THR A 145 32.67 28.79 23.20
C THR A 145 33.06 30.07 22.50
#